data_AF-A0A7W1CXC2-F1
#
_entry.id   AF-A0A7W1CXC2-F1
#
_cell.length_a   1.000
_cell.length_b   1.000
_cell.length_c   1.000
_cell.angle_alpha   90.00
_cell.angle_beta   90.00
_cell.angle_gamma   90.00
#
_symmetry.space_group_name_H-M   'P 1'
#
loop_
_entity.id
_entity.type
_entity.pdbx_description
1 polymer ?
#
loop_
_entity_poly.entity_id
_entity_poly.type
_entity_poly.pdbx_seq_one_letter_code
_entity_poly.pdbx_strand_id
1 'polypeptide(L)'
;MSMREQERRKRQAMNRADGVRDRISGRMREAELLAKEAKRRADQVKRRIEVGDVEPRPLPSLREDSLPSMESMESSESMASMESTESAALASGVPSEEEAYGGGNMSEDMPLGIDPGGAHEELGQRITEDTGAEGDIHLHAQRRADEMKKEMTQDTGAGADMKEHADRKVEQMGNELLGD
;
A
#
# COMPACT_ATOMS: atom_id res chain seq x y z
N MET A 1 -23.91 7.99 46.99
CA MET A 1 -23.92 6.74 46.19
C MET A 1 -23.88 5.55 47.14
N SER A 2 -24.79 4.60 46.99
CA SER A 2 -24.86 3.40 47.85
C SER A 2 -23.76 2.40 47.49
N MET A 3 -23.21 1.69 48.48
CA MET A 3 -22.20 0.64 48.28
C MET A 3 -22.63 -0.42 47.25
N ARG A 4 -23.93 -0.76 47.23
CA ARG A 4 -24.51 -1.68 46.24
C ARG A 4 -24.44 -1.15 44.81
N GLU A 5 -24.52 0.16 44.64
CA GLU A 5 -24.43 0.79 43.32
C GLU A 5 -22.99 0.85 42.83
N GLN A 6 -22.03 1.06 43.74
CA GLN A 6 -20.60 0.94 43.41
C GLN A 6 -20.22 -0.48 43.01
N GLU A 7 -20.71 -1.50 43.71
CA GLU A 7 -20.49 -2.91 43.34
C GLU A 7 -21.08 -3.24 41.97
N ARG A 8 -22.30 -2.76 41.67
CA ARG A 8 -22.93 -2.96 40.36
C ARG A 8 -22.12 -2.31 39.24
N ARG A 9 -21.62 -1.08 39.45
CA ARG A 9 -20.77 -0.38 38.47
C ARG A 9 -19.43 -1.10 38.28
N LYS A 10 -18.80 -1.59 39.35
CA LYS A 10 -17.55 -2.36 39.27
C LYS A 10 -17.72 -3.66 38.48
N ARG A 11 -18.78 -4.43 38.75
CA ARG A 11 -19.09 -5.66 37.99
C ARG A 11 -19.36 -5.37 36.51
N GLN A 12 -20.09 -4.30 36.20
CA GLN A 12 -20.33 -3.90 34.82
C GLN A 12 -19.04 -3.45 34.11
N ALA A 13 -18.14 -2.76 34.80
CA ALA A 13 -16.84 -2.39 34.25
C ALA A 13 -15.96 -3.62 33.96
N MET A 14 -15.94 -4.61 34.87
CA MET A 14 -15.23 -5.87 34.66
C MET A 14 -15.78 -6.64 33.44
N ASN A 15 -17.10 -6.82 33.35
CA ASN A 15 -17.71 -7.52 32.23
C ASN A 15 -17.43 -6.84 30.87
N ARG A 16 -17.38 -5.50 30.85
CA ARG A 16 -17.01 -4.75 29.64
C ARG A 16 -15.54 -4.96 29.28
N ALA A 17 -14.65 -4.97 30.27
CA ALA A 17 -13.23 -5.20 30.05
C ALA A 17 -12.97 -6.62 29.51
N ASP A 18 -13.65 -7.63 30.06
CA ASP A 18 -13.52 -9.01 29.60
C ASP A 18 -14.08 -9.20 28.18
N GLY A 19 -15.21 -8.59 27.85
CA GLY A 19 -15.74 -8.60 26.48
C GLY A 19 -14.87 -7.84 25.45
N VAL A 20 -14.00 -6.92 25.88
CA VAL A 20 -12.98 -6.30 25.01
C VAL A 20 -11.81 -7.27 24.82
N ARG A 21 -11.33 -7.90 25.91
CA ARG A 21 -10.24 -8.89 25.85
C ARG A 21 -10.58 -10.07 24.94
N ASP A 22 -11.81 -10.58 25.00
CA ASP A 22 -12.25 -11.70 24.16
C ASP A 22 -12.25 -11.32 22.67
N ARG A 23 -12.67 -10.10 22.33
CA ARG A 23 -12.62 -9.60 20.94
C ARG A 23 -11.19 -9.43 20.45
N ILE A 24 -10.29 -8.93 21.30
CA ILE A 24 -8.87 -8.79 20.95
C ILE A 24 -8.24 -10.17 20.74
N SER A 25 -8.49 -11.12 21.64
CA SER A 25 -7.93 -12.47 21.53
C SER A 25 -8.43 -13.23 20.29
N GLY A 26 -9.71 -13.06 19.91
CA GLY A 26 -10.25 -13.56 18.65
C GLY A 26 -9.50 -13.02 17.43
N ARG A 27 -9.33 -11.68 17.36
CA ARG A 27 -8.59 -11.03 16.27
C ARG A 27 -7.12 -11.44 16.21
N MET A 28 -6.46 -11.64 17.36
CA MET A 28 -5.07 -12.10 17.39
C MET A 28 -4.91 -13.51 16.82
N ARG A 29 -5.87 -14.41 17.07
CA ARG A 29 -5.86 -15.76 16.48
C ARG A 29 -6.04 -15.72 14.97
N GLU A 30 -6.95 -14.89 14.47
CA GLU A 30 -7.15 -14.70 13.03
C GLU A 30 -5.89 -14.14 12.36
N ALA A 31 -5.27 -13.13 12.98
CA ALA A 31 -4.01 -12.55 12.51
C ALA A 31 -2.88 -13.59 12.50
N GLU A 32 -2.80 -14.46 13.51
CA GLU A 32 -1.79 -15.53 13.57
C GLU A 32 -1.98 -16.57 12.45
N LEU A 33 -3.22 -16.95 12.14
CA LEU A 33 -3.52 -17.87 11.04
C LEU A 33 -3.15 -17.25 9.69
N LEU A 34 -3.51 -15.98 9.48
CA LEU A 34 -3.18 -15.24 8.26
C LEU A 34 -1.66 -15.11 8.09
N ALA A 35 -0.93 -14.81 9.17
CA ALA A 35 0.53 -14.74 9.15
C ALA A 35 1.17 -16.09 8.81
N LYS A 36 0.64 -17.20 9.33
CA LYS A 36 1.11 -18.56 9.00
C LYS A 36 0.87 -18.90 7.53
N GLU A 37 -0.28 -18.52 6.97
CA GLU A 37 -0.57 -18.74 5.56
C GLU A 37 0.34 -17.90 4.65
N ALA A 38 0.50 -16.61 4.98
CA ALA A 38 1.39 -15.72 4.26
C ALA A 38 2.83 -16.25 4.22
N LYS A 39 3.33 -16.77 5.35
CA LYS A 39 4.66 -17.39 5.44
C LYS A 39 4.78 -18.62 4.52
N ARG A 40 3.76 -19.49 4.50
CA ARG A 40 3.75 -20.66 3.59
C ARG A 40 3.80 -20.25 2.12
N ARG A 41 3.06 -19.21 1.72
CA ARG A 41 3.09 -18.68 0.35
C ARG A 41 4.46 -18.08 0.01
N ALA A 42 5.05 -17.31 0.93
CA ALA A 42 6.39 -16.75 0.75
C ALA A 42 7.43 -17.86 0.54
N ASP A 43 7.39 -18.92 1.34
CA ASP A 43 8.30 -20.06 1.20
C ASP A 43 8.08 -20.85 -0.10
N GLN A 44 6.86 -20.85 -0.66
CA GLN A 44 6.58 -21.41 -1.98
C GLN A 44 7.18 -20.54 -3.10
N VAL A 45 6.98 -19.23 -3.04
CA VAL A 45 7.55 -18.29 -4.02
C VAL A 45 9.07 -18.37 -4.02
N LYS A 46 9.68 -18.39 -2.83
CA LYS A 46 11.13 -18.53 -2.67
C LYS A 46 11.65 -19.81 -3.35
N ARG A 47 10.97 -20.95 -3.14
CA ARG A 47 11.32 -22.21 -3.83
C ARG A 47 11.18 -22.11 -5.35
N ARG A 48 10.10 -21.50 -5.85
CA ARG A 48 9.90 -21.32 -7.30
C ARG A 48 11.00 -20.48 -7.96
N ILE A 49 11.48 -19.45 -7.27
CA ILE A 49 12.52 -18.55 -7.79
C ILE A 49 13.92 -19.18 -7.64
N GLU A 50 14.26 -19.70 -6.46
CA GLU A 50 15.62 -20.18 -6.16
C GLU A 50 15.89 -21.58 -6.71
N VAL A 51 14.93 -22.49 -6.59
CA VAL A 51 15.08 -23.89 -7.03
C VAL A 51 14.66 -24.04 -8.49
N GLY A 52 13.82 -23.14 -9.00
CA GLY A 52 13.30 -23.25 -10.36
C GLY A 52 12.29 -24.39 -10.52
N ASP A 53 11.61 -24.79 -9.43
CA ASP A 53 10.60 -25.88 -9.38
C ASP A 53 9.31 -25.58 -10.19
N VAL A 54 9.36 -24.66 -11.15
CA VAL A 54 8.24 -24.31 -12.03
C VAL A 54 8.61 -24.67 -13.45
N GLU A 55 7.90 -25.65 -14.00
CA GLU A 55 7.97 -25.91 -15.44
C GLU A 55 7.51 -24.65 -16.19
N PRO A 56 8.35 -24.09 -17.08
CA PRO A 56 7.93 -22.97 -17.89
C PRO A 56 6.69 -23.39 -18.68
N ARG A 57 5.74 -22.46 -18.83
CA ARG A 57 4.56 -22.74 -19.66
C ARG A 57 5.05 -23.19 -21.04
N PRO A 58 4.49 -24.28 -21.59
CA PRO A 58 4.83 -24.68 -22.94
C PRO A 58 4.53 -23.49 -23.86
N LEU A 59 5.47 -23.18 -24.74
CA LEU A 59 5.25 -22.17 -25.76
C LEU A 59 4.01 -22.57 -26.55
N PRO A 60 3.17 -21.60 -26.98
CA PRO A 60 2.10 -21.88 -27.92
C PRO A 60 2.66 -22.68 -29.09
N SER A 61 2.10 -23.85 -29.37
CA SER A 61 2.52 -24.67 -30.51
C SER A 61 2.41 -23.82 -31.77
N LEU A 62 3.53 -23.68 -32.49
CA LEU A 62 3.55 -23.09 -33.82
C LEU A 62 2.43 -23.76 -34.64
N ARG A 63 1.55 -22.94 -35.22
CA ARG A 63 0.49 -23.46 -36.09
C ARG A 63 1.14 -24.17 -37.27
N GLU A 64 0.53 -25.25 -37.76
CA GLU A 64 1.05 -26.03 -38.90
C GLU A 64 1.19 -25.19 -40.20
N ASP A 65 0.48 -24.07 -40.26
CA ASP A 65 0.49 -23.04 -41.30
C ASP A 65 1.59 -21.96 -41.11
N SER A 66 2.48 -22.11 -40.12
CA SER A 66 3.59 -21.18 -39.90
C SER A 66 4.67 -21.37 -40.96
N LEU A 67 4.98 -20.32 -41.73
CA LEU A 67 6.13 -20.30 -42.63
C LEU A 67 7.41 -20.65 -41.87
N PRO A 68 8.35 -21.42 -42.46
CA PRO A 68 9.62 -21.74 -41.82
C PRO A 68 10.34 -20.43 -41.47
N SER A 69 10.65 -20.24 -40.18
CA SER A 69 11.43 -19.09 -39.74
C SER A 69 12.76 -19.05 -40.50
N MET A 70 13.12 -17.87 -41.01
CA MET A 70 14.44 -17.67 -41.62
C MET A 70 15.54 -18.06 -40.63
N GLU A 71 16.55 -18.75 -41.15
CA GLU A 71 17.75 -19.17 -40.42
C GLU A 71 18.32 -17.97 -39.66
N SER A 72 18.48 -18.11 -38.34
CA SER A 72 19.02 -17.05 -37.50
C SER A 72 20.47 -16.79 -37.92
N MET A 73 20.76 -15.59 -38.42
CA MET A 73 22.13 -15.19 -38.76
C MET A 73 23.04 -15.30 -37.53
N GLU A 74 24.27 -15.77 -37.74
CA GLU A 74 25.34 -15.79 -36.74
C GLU A 74 25.46 -14.43 -36.07
N SER A 75 25.24 -14.41 -34.76
CA SER A 75 25.38 -13.20 -33.95
C SER A 75 26.85 -12.79 -33.93
N SER A 76 27.17 -11.63 -34.53
CA SER A 76 28.49 -11.05 -34.43
C SER A 76 28.79 -10.62 -32.99
N GLU A 77 30.07 -10.74 -32.62
CA GLU A 77 30.60 -10.43 -31.30
C GLU A 77 30.14 -9.04 -30.79
N SER A 78 29.71 -9.04 -29.53
CA SER A 78 29.12 -7.89 -28.85
C SER A 78 30.15 -6.76 -28.71
N MET A 79 29.95 -5.64 -29.40
CA MET A 79 30.71 -4.42 -29.11
C MET A 79 30.23 -3.77 -27.81
N ALA A 80 31.19 -3.15 -27.13
CA ALA A 80 31.08 -2.49 -25.85
C ALA A 80 29.89 -1.51 -25.75
N SER A 81 29.22 -1.58 -24.61
CA SER A 81 28.06 -0.80 -24.22
C SER A 81 28.26 0.71 -24.44
N MET A 82 27.50 1.29 -25.37
CA MET A 82 27.32 2.73 -25.46
C MET A 82 26.20 3.18 -24.51
N GLU A 83 26.44 4.33 -23.88
CA GLU A 83 25.57 5.04 -22.95
C GLU A 83 24.17 5.26 -23.56
N SER A 84 23.18 4.54 -23.05
CA SER A 84 21.80 4.58 -23.56
C SER A 84 20.97 5.56 -22.73
N THR A 85 20.98 6.84 -23.10
CA THR A 85 20.09 7.87 -22.51
C THR A 85 19.04 8.38 -23.50
N GLU A 86 18.62 7.58 -24.49
CA GLU A 86 17.74 8.09 -25.56
C GLU A 86 16.71 7.09 -26.11
N SER A 87 16.25 6.14 -25.28
CA SER A 87 15.14 5.24 -25.63
C SER A 87 14.01 5.30 -24.60
N ALA A 88 13.59 6.52 -24.29
CA ALA A 88 12.28 6.81 -23.71
C ALA A 88 11.38 7.48 -24.76
N ALA A 89 11.45 7.02 -26.02
CA ALA A 89 10.41 7.30 -26.98
C ALA A 89 9.14 6.60 -26.48
N LEU A 90 8.23 7.38 -25.88
CA LEU A 90 6.91 6.97 -25.42
C LEU A 90 6.29 6.05 -26.49
N ALA A 91 6.27 4.74 -26.22
CA ALA A 91 5.24 3.90 -26.79
C ALA A 91 3.93 4.44 -26.21
N SER A 92 3.19 5.17 -27.03
CA SER A 92 1.88 5.78 -26.75
C SER A 92 0.78 4.73 -26.58
N GLY A 93 1.09 3.65 -25.88
CA GLY A 93 0.21 2.54 -25.54
C GLY A 93 0.22 2.26 -24.04
N VAL A 94 0.68 3.22 -23.23
CA VAL A 94 0.21 3.31 -21.86
C VAL A 94 -1.18 3.93 -21.98
N PRO A 95 -2.27 3.21 -21.70
CA PRO A 95 -3.57 3.85 -21.54
C PRO A 95 -3.37 5.03 -20.59
N SER A 96 -3.93 6.18 -20.94
CA SER A 96 -4.00 7.30 -20.00
C SER A 96 -4.52 6.79 -18.65
N GLU A 97 -4.15 7.39 -17.51
CA GLU A 97 -4.65 6.94 -16.20
C GLU A 97 -6.19 6.78 -16.21
N GLU A 98 -6.89 7.59 -17.00
CA GLU A 98 -8.33 7.50 -17.28
C GLU A 98 -8.81 6.15 -17.85
N GLU A 99 -8.00 5.45 -18.65
CA GLU A 99 -8.31 4.15 -19.26
C GLU A 99 -7.89 2.96 -18.38
N ALA A 100 -6.95 3.15 -17.45
CA ALA A 100 -6.64 2.12 -16.43
C ALA A 100 -7.66 2.12 -15.28
N TYR A 101 -8.26 3.29 -14.99
CA TYR A 101 -9.44 3.44 -14.13
C TYR A 101 -10.77 3.31 -14.90
N GLY A 102 -10.71 3.18 -16.23
CA GLY A 102 -11.82 2.77 -17.08
C GLY A 102 -12.12 1.30 -16.82
N GLY A 103 -12.80 1.05 -15.69
CA GLY A 103 -13.27 -0.26 -15.28
C GLY A 103 -13.82 -0.99 -16.49
N GLY A 104 -13.09 -2.00 -16.96
CA GLY A 104 -13.58 -2.85 -18.02
C GLY A 104 -14.98 -3.29 -17.62
N ASN A 105 -15.96 -3.13 -18.53
CA ASN A 105 -17.35 -3.55 -18.42
C ASN A 105 -17.48 -5.10 -18.27
N MET A 106 -16.71 -5.70 -17.38
CA MET A 106 -16.75 -7.10 -16.99
C MET A 106 -17.78 -7.34 -15.88
N SER A 107 -18.45 -6.30 -15.40
CA SER A 107 -19.38 -6.32 -14.27
C SER A 107 -20.86 -6.12 -14.64
N GLU A 108 -21.18 -5.84 -15.90
CA GLU A 108 -22.55 -5.45 -16.29
C GLU A 108 -23.59 -6.60 -16.24
N ASP A 109 -23.16 -7.86 -16.05
CA ASP A 109 -24.06 -9.02 -16.08
C ASP A 109 -23.88 -10.01 -14.91
N MET A 110 -23.16 -9.60 -13.85
CA MET A 110 -23.08 -10.40 -12.61
C MET A 110 -24.14 -9.90 -11.64
N PRO A 111 -25.16 -10.69 -11.26
CA PRO A 111 -26.20 -10.28 -10.32
C PRO A 111 -25.67 -10.39 -8.88
N LEU A 112 -24.58 -9.68 -8.60
CA LEU A 112 -24.20 -9.31 -7.25
C LEU A 112 -25.08 -8.10 -6.96
N GLY A 113 -25.98 -8.17 -5.99
CA GLY A 113 -26.82 -7.04 -5.56
C GLY A 113 -26.03 -5.90 -4.91
N ILE A 114 -24.82 -5.64 -5.39
CA ILE A 114 -23.86 -4.64 -4.95
C ILE A 114 -23.36 -3.98 -6.23
N ASP A 115 -23.64 -2.70 -6.38
CA ASP A 115 -23.08 -1.88 -7.44
C ASP A 115 -21.57 -1.70 -7.17
N PRO A 116 -20.68 -2.30 -7.98
CA PRO A 116 -19.24 -2.22 -7.76
C PRO A 116 -18.70 -0.79 -7.93
N GLY A 117 -19.36 0.05 -8.75
CA GLY A 117 -19.00 1.45 -8.91
C GLY A 117 -19.26 2.25 -7.63
N GLY A 118 -20.48 2.13 -7.09
CA GLY A 118 -20.86 2.77 -5.83
C GLY A 118 -20.02 2.29 -4.64
N ALA A 119 -19.65 1.00 -4.60
CA ALA A 119 -18.79 0.48 -3.54
C ALA A 119 -17.37 1.09 -3.59
N HIS A 120 -16.83 1.36 -4.77
CA HIS A 120 -15.52 1.98 -4.92
C HIS A 120 -15.54 3.44 -4.47
N GLU A 121 -16.57 4.19 -4.85
CA GLU A 121 -16.77 5.58 -4.41
C GLU A 121 -16.96 5.67 -2.89
N GLU A 122 -17.75 4.77 -2.28
CA GLU A 122 -17.94 4.71 -0.83
C GLU A 122 -16.61 4.43 -0.10
N LEU A 123 -15.79 3.52 -0.63
CA LEU A 123 -14.47 3.22 -0.06
C LEU A 123 -13.53 4.42 -0.18
N GLY A 124 -13.49 5.08 -1.33
CA GLY A 124 -12.69 6.30 -1.54
C GLY A 124 -13.10 7.41 -0.56
N GLN A 125 -14.40 7.65 -0.41
CA GLN A 125 -14.92 8.64 0.55
C GLN A 125 -14.53 8.29 1.99
N ARG A 126 -14.69 7.02 2.39
CA ARG A 126 -14.34 6.57 3.74
C ARG A 126 -12.84 6.69 4.05
N ILE A 127 -11.98 6.44 3.07
CA ILE A 127 -10.52 6.56 3.22
C ILE A 127 -10.11 8.03 3.41
N THR A 128 -10.81 8.94 2.73
CA THR A 128 -10.43 10.36 2.66
C THR A 128 -11.24 11.26 3.59
N GLU A 129 -12.16 10.68 4.37
CA GLU A 129 -13.08 11.37 5.29
C GLU A 129 -12.33 12.25 6.31
N ASP A 130 -11.22 11.75 6.86
CA ASP A 130 -10.41 12.43 7.87
C ASP A 130 -9.78 13.74 7.36
N THR A 131 -9.34 13.72 6.10
CA THR A 131 -8.79 14.89 5.41
C THR A 131 -9.84 15.71 4.67
N GLY A 132 -11.09 15.24 4.60
CA GLY A 132 -12.16 15.84 3.81
C GLY A 132 -11.85 15.90 2.31
N ALA A 133 -11.14 14.91 1.75
CA ALA A 133 -10.73 14.91 0.35
C ALA A 133 -11.74 14.24 -0.60
N GLU A 134 -12.92 13.85 -0.10
CA GLU A 134 -14.11 13.46 -0.90
C GLU A 134 -13.85 12.35 -1.95
N GLY A 135 -12.92 11.44 -1.67
CA GLY A 135 -12.51 10.36 -2.57
C GLY A 135 -11.20 10.61 -3.31
N ASP A 136 -10.67 11.83 -3.29
CA ASP A 136 -9.38 12.17 -3.90
C ASP A 136 -8.20 11.76 -2.99
N ILE A 137 -7.54 10.68 -3.39
CA ILE A 137 -6.39 10.11 -2.67
C ILE A 137 -5.18 11.04 -2.73
N HIS A 138 -4.99 11.79 -3.81
CA HIS A 138 -3.85 12.71 -3.94
C HIS A 138 -4.01 13.89 -3.00
N LEU A 139 -5.22 14.47 -2.95
CA LEU A 139 -5.54 15.55 -2.03
C LEU A 139 -5.51 15.09 -0.56
N HIS A 140 -5.97 13.87 -0.27
CA HIS A 140 -5.82 13.25 1.06
C HIS A 140 -4.35 13.14 1.47
N ALA A 141 -3.51 12.57 0.60
CA ALA A 141 -2.08 12.41 0.86
C ALA A 141 -1.39 13.76 1.10
N GLN A 142 -1.74 14.78 0.33
CA GLN A 142 -1.19 16.13 0.49
C GLN A 142 -1.58 16.73 1.85
N ARG A 143 -2.87 16.69 2.22
CA ARG A 143 -3.36 17.23 3.49
C ARG A 143 -2.77 16.49 4.68
N ARG A 144 -2.68 15.15 4.59
CA ARG A 144 -2.07 14.32 5.64
C ARG A 144 -0.58 14.62 5.81
N ALA A 145 0.13 14.87 4.72
CA ALA A 145 1.53 15.29 4.77
C ALA A 145 1.69 16.66 5.44
N ASP A 146 0.79 17.61 5.17
CA ASP A 146 0.83 18.94 5.79
C ASP A 146 0.49 18.90 7.29
N GLU A 147 -0.45 18.05 7.70
CA GLU A 147 -0.72 17.77 9.11
C GLU A 147 0.51 17.20 9.81
N MET A 148 1.15 16.19 9.21
CA MET A 148 2.35 15.57 9.77
C MET A 148 3.49 16.58 9.91
N LYS A 149 3.70 17.46 8.93
CA LYS A 149 4.69 18.55 9.03
C LYS A 149 4.36 19.50 10.19
N LYS A 150 3.10 19.87 10.38
CA LYS A 150 2.70 20.74 11.50
C LYS A 150 2.95 20.06 12.85
N GLU A 151 2.62 18.78 12.99
CA GLU A 151 2.88 18.01 14.20
C GLU A 151 4.38 17.92 14.51
N MET A 152 5.20 17.60 13.50
CA MET A 152 6.66 17.50 13.66
C MET A 152 7.32 18.84 14.03
N THR A 153 6.76 19.95 13.56
CA THR A 153 7.33 21.29 13.78
C THR A 153 6.69 22.05 14.95
N GLN A 154 5.78 21.42 15.68
CA GLN A 154 5.04 22.07 16.77
C GLN A 154 5.95 22.42 17.96
N ASP A 155 6.95 21.60 18.24
CA ASP A 155 7.89 21.75 19.35
C ASP A 155 8.92 22.87 19.14
N THR A 156 9.30 23.12 17.88
CA THR A 156 10.14 24.26 17.50
C THR A 156 9.33 25.48 17.11
N GLY A 157 8.00 25.36 16.95
CA GLY A 157 7.11 26.41 16.47
C GLY A 157 7.36 26.80 15.01
N ALA A 158 7.94 25.93 14.18
CA ALA A 158 8.35 26.23 12.81
C ALA A 158 7.21 26.12 11.78
N GLY A 159 5.97 25.91 12.23
CA GLY A 159 4.78 26.14 11.41
C GLY A 159 4.71 25.34 10.10
N ALA A 160 5.22 24.11 10.10
CA ALA A 160 5.40 23.18 8.96
C ALA A 160 6.63 23.42 8.08
N ASP A 161 7.49 24.40 8.37
CA ASP A 161 8.79 24.54 7.71
C ASP A 161 9.84 23.62 8.35
N MET A 162 10.17 22.55 7.63
CA MET A 162 11.17 21.56 8.08
C MET A 162 12.58 22.12 8.14
N LYS A 163 12.90 23.13 7.33
CA LYS A 163 14.22 23.76 7.36
C LYS A 163 14.38 24.58 8.63
N GLU A 164 13.40 25.43 8.91
CA GLU A 164 13.39 26.22 10.13
C GLU A 164 13.30 25.34 11.40
N HIS A 165 12.58 24.22 11.35
CA HIS A 165 12.57 23.23 12.42
C HIS A 165 13.96 22.64 12.68
N ALA A 166 14.69 22.26 11.62
CA ALA A 166 16.04 21.72 11.75
C ALA A 166 17.00 22.75 12.35
N ASP A 167 16.96 24.00 11.87
CA ASP A 167 17.81 25.08 12.38
C ASP A 167 17.56 25.33 13.87
N ARG A 168 16.29 25.41 14.30
CA ARG A 168 15.92 25.60 15.72
C ARG A 168 16.26 24.38 16.58
N LYS A 169 16.17 23.15 16.05
CA LYS A 169 16.62 21.94 16.77
C LYS A 169 18.12 21.96 17.02
N VAL A 170 18.91 22.41 16.04
CA VAL A 170 20.36 22.57 16.19
C VAL A 170 20.68 23.63 17.25
N GLU A 171 19.96 24.75 17.27
CA GLU A 171 20.11 25.77 18.31
C GLU A 171 19.74 25.24 19.71
N GLN A 172 18.63 24.51 19.85
CA GLN A 172 18.23 23.87 21.11
C GLN A 172 19.31 22.92 21.62
N MET A 173 19.81 22.02 20.78
CA MET A 173 20.89 21.10 21.15
C MET A 173 22.20 21.83 21.46
N GLY A 174 22.49 22.93 20.74
CA GLY A 174 23.63 23.78 21.03
C GLY A 174 23.54 24.41 22.42
N ASN A 175 22.37 24.91 22.80
CA ASN A 175 22.13 25.47 24.13
C ASN A 175 22.16 24.41 25.24
N GLU A 176 21.74 23.18 24.98
CA GLU A 176 21.84 22.06 25.94
C GLU A 176 23.28 21.56 26.12
N LEU A 177 24.13 21.67 25.09
CA LEU A 177 25.52 21.20 25.11
C LEU A 177 26.53 22.27 25.56
N LEU A 178 26.25 23.55 25.31
CA LEU A 178 27.14 24.69 25.58
C LEU A 178 26.60 25.66 26.63
N GLY A 179 25.36 25.48 27.10
CA GLY A 179 24.81 26.23 28.22
C GLY A 179 25.23 25.62 29.56
N ASP A 180 25.88 26.43 30.40
CA ASP A 180 26.09 26.19 31.83
C ASP A 180 24.78 26.02 32.62
#